data_AF-A0A849NFC9-F1
#
_entry.id   AF-A0A849NFC9-F1
#
_cell.length_a   1.000
_cell.length_b   1.000
_cell.length_c   1.000
_cell.angle_alpha   90.00
_cell.angle_beta   90.00
_cell.angle_gamma   90.00
#
_symmetry.space_group_name_H-M   'P 1'
#
loop_
_entity.id
_entity.type
_entity.pdbx_description
1 polymer ?
#
loop_
_entity_poly.entity_id
_entity_poly.type
_entity_poly.pdbx_seq_one_letter_code
_entity_poly.pdbx_strand_id
1 'polypeptide(L)'
;MGNKWKKVPVDVPISELSPLNVECSSTKCEDDLHCFSRYMKKAEKKFGRKGVCYNCGHDSIDWDRIHQNNINDSKYILESLNKELIRKIFTTIKIEKNMIEKAQNEGREKLRAEARKELKKRIGKYNDFIDGRQTPKDAGNIINLAQHATATCCRQCLEAWFNIPMEQQLTELQLEFCTDLVMLYFDEKVPNF
;
A
#
# COMPACT_ATOMS: atom_id res chain seq x y z
N MET A 1 -5.42 -18.26 -19.43
CA MET A 1 -4.15 -17.61 -19.83
C MET A 1 -3.53 -16.97 -18.60
N GLY A 2 -2.55 -17.63 -17.97
CA GLY A 2 -1.95 -17.15 -16.73
C GLY A 2 -1.11 -15.90 -17.00
N ASN A 3 -1.42 -14.79 -16.32
CA ASN A 3 -0.59 -13.58 -16.36
C ASN A 3 0.86 -13.99 -16.06
N LYS A 4 1.75 -13.86 -17.05
CA LYS A 4 3.18 -14.02 -16.86
C LYS A 4 3.62 -12.97 -15.85
N TRP A 5 3.90 -13.42 -14.63
CA TRP A 5 4.40 -12.63 -13.53
C TRP A 5 5.64 -11.88 -14.01
N LYS A 6 5.65 -10.55 -13.88
CA LYS A 6 6.90 -9.79 -13.94
C LYS A 6 7.68 -10.12 -12.67
N LYS A 7 8.49 -11.18 -12.71
CA LYS A 7 9.50 -11.42 -11.68
C LYS A 7 10.47 -10.25 -11.74
N VAL A 8 10.68 -9.59 -10.61
CA VAL A 8 11.76 -8.61 -10.47
C VAL A 8 13.05 -9.41 -10.51
N PRO A 9 14.00 -9.09 -11.41
CA PRO A 9 15.26 -9.82 -11.48
C PRO A 9 16.04 -9.72 -10.16
N VAL A 10 16.76 -10.80 -9.82
CA VAL A 10 17.50 -10.90 -8.55
C VAL A 10 18.69 -9.94 -8.52
N ASP A 11 19.27 -9.66 -9.69
CA ASP A 11 20.43 -8.81 -9.91
C ASP A 11 20.13 -7.30 -9.95
N VAL A 12 18.87 -6.90 -10.18
CA VAL A 12 18.50 -5.48 -10.22
C VAL A 12 18.38 -4.92 -8.79
N PRO A 13 19.18 -3.92 -8.39
CA PRO A 13 19.12 -3.36 -7.05
C PRO A 13 17.81 -2.59 -6.84
N ILE A 14 17.32 -2.55 -5.60
CA ILE A 14 16.05 -1.88 -5.25
C ILE A 14 16.06 -0.39 -5.66
N SER A 15 17.23 0.26 -5.60
CA SER A 15 17.41 1.67 -5.99
C SER A 15 17.15 1.96 -7.47
N GLU A 16 17.20 0.95 -8.33
CA GLU A 16 16.94 1.08 -9.77
C GLU A 16 15.49 0.74 -10.14
N LEU A 17 14.69 0.29 -9.18
CA LEU A 17 13.29 -0.06 -9.40
C LEU A 17 12.38 1.16 -9.27
N SER A 18 11.47 1.29 -10.23
CA SER A 18 10.34 2.23 -10.19
C SER A 18 9.01 1.50 -9.93
N PRO A 19 7.95 2.24 -9.56
CA PRO A 19 6.60 1.70 -9.43
C PRO A 19 6.10 0.88 -10.64
N LEU A 20 6.59 1.18 -11.85
CA LEU A 20 6.21 0.48 -13.07
C LEU A 20 6.98 -0.84 -13.27
N ASN A 21 8.09 -1.04 -12.56
CA ASN A 21 8.87 -2.28 -12.60
C ASN A 21 8.31 -3.37 -11.68
N VAL A 22 7.44 -3.01 -10.72
CA VAL A 22 6.93 -3.92 -9.70
C VAL A 22 5.41 -4.09 -9.77
N GLU A 23 4.92 -5.24 -9.32
CA GLU A 23 3.52 -5.56 -9.10
C GLU A 23 3.25 -5.81 -7.62
N CYS A 24 1.99 -5.81 -7.18
CA CYS A 24 1.66 -6.12 -5.78
C CYS A 24 2.09 -7.52 -5.33
N SER A 25 2.44 -8.39 -6.28
CA SER A 25 2.99 -9.72 -6.01
C SER A 25 4.49 -9.83 -6.23
N SER A 26 5.17 -8.77 -6.63
CA SER A 26 6.62 -8.82 -6.74
C SER A 26 7.23 -9.05 -5.36
N THR A 27 8.26 -9.88 -5.31
CA THR A 27 9.03 -10.18 -4.10
C THR A 27 10.52 -10.12 -4.43
N LYS A 28 11.33 -9.74 -3.46
CA LYS A 28 12.79 -9.90 -3.48
C LYS A 28 13.20 -10.47 -2.11
N CYS A 29 12.79 -11.71 -1.86
CA CYS A 29 12.85 -12.34 -0.54
C CYS A 29 14.28 -12.43 0.03
N GLU A 30 15.29 -12.50 -0.84
CA GLU A 30 16.72 -12.50 -0.47
C GLU A 30 17.17 -11.16 0.13
N ASP A 31 16.46 -10.07 -0.20
CA ASP A 31 16.66 -8.73 0.35
C ASP A 31 15.68 -8.41 1.48
N ASP A 32 15.06 -9.44 2.08
CA ASP A 32 14.03 -9.31 3.11
C ASP A 32 12.79 -8.50 2.66
N LEU A 33 12.47 -8.54 1.36
CA LEU A 33 11.29 -7.91 0.77
C LEU A 33 10.32 -8.95 0.22
N HIS A 34 9.15 -9.02 0.83
CA HIS A 34 8.19 -10.10 0.71
C HIS A 34 6.89 -9.64 0.01
N CYS A 35 5.89 -10.52 0.01
CA CYS A 35 4.53 -10.19 -0.40
C CYS A 35 3.56 -10.99 0.47
N PHE A 36 2.86 -10.29 1.36
CA PHE A 36 1.91 -10.89 2.31
C PHE A 36 0.48 -10.70 1.84
N SER A 37 0.18 -9.54 1.24
CA SER A 37 -1.19 -9.13 0.92
C SER A 37 -1.78 -9.83 -0.30
N ARG A 38 -0.99 -9.96 -1.37
CA ARG A 38 -1.46 -10.58 -2.60
C ARG A 38 -1.24 -12.08 -2.53
N TYR A 39 -2.28 -12.84 -2.89
CA TYR A 39 -2.25 -14.31 -2.93
C TYR A 39 -2.15 -14.99 -1.56
N MET A 40 -2.74 -14.41 -0.50
CA MET A 40 -2.88 -15.06 0.81
C MET A 40 -3.41 -16.50 0.72
N LYS A 41 -4.44 -16.74 -0.11
CA LYS A 41 -4.97 -18.11 -0.35
C LYS A 41 -3.93 -19.08 -0.92
N LYS A 42 -3.02 -18.58 -1.77
CA LYS A 42 -1.92 -19.39 -2.33
C LYS A 42 -0.85 -19.65 -1.29
N ALA A 43 -0.53 -18.66 -0.47
CA ALA A 43 0.39 -18.81 0.67
C ALA A 43 -0.16 -19.87 1.64
N GLU A 44 -1.43 -19.75 2.02
CA GLU A 44 -2.13 -20.70 2.88
C GLU A 44 -2.12 -22.12 2.31
N LYS A 45 -2.46 -22.28 1.03
CA LYS A 45 -2.39 -23.59 0.35
C LYS A 45 -0.97 -24.18 0.35
N LYS A 46 0.06 -23.34 0.20
CA LYS A 46 1.46 -23.77 0.07
C LYS A 46 2.11 -24.08 1.42
N PHE A 47 1.81 -23.28 2.45
CA PHE A 47 2.50 -23.30 3.73
C PHE A 47 1.60 -23.70 4.92
N GLY A 48 0.31 -23.92 4.70
CA GLY A 48 -0.64 -24.34 5.73
C GLY A 48 -1.09 -23.23 6.69
N ARG A 49 -0.69 -21.97 6.45
CA ARG A 49 -1.04 -20.81 7.30
C ARG A 49 -1.14 -19.52 6.50
N LYS A 50 -1.98 -18.59 6.98
CA LYS A 50 -2.16 -17.24 6.42
C LYS A 50 -1.09 -16.28 6.95
N GLY A 51 -1.01 -15.09 6.39
CA GLY A 51 -0.12 -14.03 6.88
C GLY A 51 1.36 -14.20 6.55
N VAL A 52 1.70 -15.22 5.76
CA VAL A 52 3.09 -15.48 5.35
C VAL A 52 3.34 -15.06 3.91
N CYS A 53 4.60 -14.77 3.60
CA CYS A 53 5.02 -14.44 2.25
C CYS A 53 4.62 -15.57 1.28
N TYR A 54 3.86 -15.26 0.23
CA TYR A 54 3.37 -16.31 -0.67
C TYR A 54 4.50 -17.05 -1.43
N ASN A 55 5.66 -16.42 -1.55
CA ASN A 55 6.80 -16.97 -2.26
C ASN A 55 7.65 -17.90 -1.37
N CYS A 56 8.15 -17.39 -0.24
CA CYS A 56 9.10 -18.10 0.63
C CYS A 56 8.52 -18.60 1.96
N GLY A 57 7.32 -18.17 2.36
CA GLY A 57 6.70 -18.57 3.63
C GLY A 57 7.21 -17.83 4.86
N HIS A 58 8.02 -16.77 4.65
CA HIS A 58 8.49 -15.89 5.72
C HIS A 58 7.31 -15.24 6.46
N ASP A 59 7.46 -15.12 7.77
CA ASP A 59 6.43 -14.73 8.71
C ASP A 59 7.05 -13.79 9.75
N SER A 60 6.82 -12.49 9.59
CA SER A 60 7.44 -11.45 10.42
C SER A 60 6.47 -10.33 10.81
N ILE A 61 5.19 -10.51 10.52
CA ILE A 61 4.16 -9.50 10.74
C ILE A 61 3.29 -9.95 11.92
N ASP A 62 3.16 -9.10 12.92
CA ASP A 62 2.18 -9.26 14.00
C ASP A 62 0.81 -8.81 13.48
N TRP A 63 0.10 -9.74 12.85
CA TRP A 63 -1.20 -9.46 12.23
C TRP A 63 -2.25 -9.04 13.26
N ASP A 64 -2.23 -9.61 14.46
CA ASP A 64 -3.17 -9.25 15.52
C ASP A 64 -2.97 -7.79 15.96
N ARG A 65 -1.73 -7.30 15.98
CA ARG A 65 -1.41 -5.89 16.24
C ARG A 65 -1.87 -4.97 15.11
N ILE A 66 -1.62 -5.32 13.85
CA ILE A 66 -2.03 -4.47 12.72
C ILE A 66 -3.55 -4.42 12.59
N HIS A 67 -4.24 -5.55 12.74
CA HIS A 67 -5.69 -5.64 12.56
C HIS A 67 -6.50 -4.88 13.63
N GLN A 68 -5.86 -4.36 14.68
CA GLN A 68 -6.49 -3.40 15.59
C GLN A 68 -6.77 -2.05 14.93
N ASN A 69 -6.14 -1.75 13.78
CA ASN A 69 -6.30 -0.49 13.04
C ASN A 69 -6.08 0.75 13.94
N ASN A 70 -5.11 0.64 14.87
CA ASN A 70 -4.79 1.70 15.83
C ASN A 70 -3.78 2.67 15.21
N ILE A 71 -4.24 3.88 14.88
CA ILE A 71 -3.39 4.90 14.25
C ILE A 71 -2.21 5.35 15.14
N ASN A 72 -2.33 5.21 16.46
CA ASN A 72 -1.22 5.50 17.38
C ASN A 72 -0.05 4.50 17.23
N ASP A 73 -0.30 3.37 16.59
CA ASP A 73 0.71 2.36 16.26
C ASP A 73 1.20 2.46 14.80
N SER A 74 0.96 3.61 14.15
CA SER A 74 1.31 3.86 12.76
C SER A 74 2.76 3.58 12.43
N LYS A 75 3.70 3.83 13.35
CA LYS A 75 5.11 3.48 13.16
C LYS A 75 5.28 1.99 12.83
N TYR A 76 4.70 1.11 13.65
CA TYR A 76 4.78 -0.33 13.42
C TYR A 76 4.06 -0.75 12.13
N ILE A 77 2.89 -0.16 11.86
CA ILE A 77 2.12 -0.40 10.63
C ILE A 77 2.96 -0.06 9.39
N LEU A 78 3.57 1.12 9.34
CA LEU A 78 4.36 1.58 8.19
C LEU A 78 5.66 0.78 8.03
N GLU A 79 6.34 0.42 9.13
CA GLU A 79 7.51 -0.46 9.11
C GLU A 79 7.17 -1.86 8.58
N SER A 80 6.02 -2.41 9.00
CA SER A 80 5.50 -3.70 8.54
C SER A 80 5.12 -3.68 7.07
N LEU A 81 4.40 -2.64 6.62
CA LEU A 81 4.07 -2.43 5.21
C LEU A 81 5.32 -2.40 4.35
N ASN A 82 6.38 -1.71 4.81
CA ASN A 82 7.66 -1.61 4.11
C ASN A 82 8.43 -2.94 3.97
N LYS A 83 7.97 -4.04 4.59
CA LYS A 83 8.45 -5.39 4.31
C LYS A 83 7.89 -5.97 3.01
N GLU A 84 6.89 -5.35 2.40
CA GLU A 84 6.49 -5.68 1.03
C GLU A 84 7.33 -4.93 0.00
N LEU A 85 7.85 -5.64 -1.02
CA LEU A 85 8.66 -5.02 -2.07
C LEU A 85 7.94 -3.83 -2.72
N ILE A 86 6.66 -4.01 -3.09
CA ILE A 86 5.91 -2.92 -3.72
C ILE A 86 5.84 -1.69 -2.81
N ARG A 87 5.48 -1.88 -1.54
CA ARG A 87 5.31 -0.77 -0.59
C ARG A 87 6.64 -0.08 -0.36
N LYS A 88 7.72 -0.85 -0.21
CA LYS A 88 9.08 -0.32 -0.13
C LYS A 88 9.41 0.60 -1.31
N ILE A 89 9.13 0.18 -2.55
CA ILE A 89 9.33 1.02 -3.73
C ILE A 89 8.55 2.33 -3.61
N PHE A 90 7.24 2.27 -3.36
CA PHE A 90 6.41 3.47 -3.23
C PHE A 90 6.81 4.37 -2.05
N THR A 91 7.37 3.82 -0.99
CA THR A 91 7.93 4.60 0.11
C THR A 91 9.28 5.20 -0.24
N THR A 92 10.12 4.58 -1.09
CA THR A 92 11.47 5.09 -1.37
C THR A 92 11.59 5.95 -2.62
N ILE A 93 10.55 6.04 -3.46
CA ILE A 93 10.60 6.88 -4.65
C ILE A 93 10.87 8.35 -4.30
N LYS A 94 11.63 9.01 -5.17
CA LYS A 94 11.78 10.46 -5.14
C LYS A 94 10.53 11.09 -5.74
N ILE A 95 9.92 12.00 -4.99
CA ILE A 95 8.79 12.80 -5.49
C ILE A 95 9.34 13.94 -6.35
N GLU A 96 8.73 14.17 -7.51
CA GLU A 96 9.14 15.25 -8.40
C GLU A 96 8.92 16.62 -7.72
N LYS A 97 9.83 17.56 -7.98
CA LYS A 97 9.86 18.86 -7.30
C LYS A 97 8.56 19.66 -7.48
N ASN A 98 8.03 19.69 -8.70
CA ASN A 98 6.75 20.32 -9.03
C ASN A 98 5.57 19.75 -8.23
N MET A 99 5.59 18.45 -7.91
CA MET A 99 4.56 17.80 -7.11
C MET A 99 4.66 18.18 -5.63
N ILE A 100 5.89 18.29 -5.11
CA ILE A 100 6.15 18.82 -3.77
C ILE A 100 5.68 20.27 -3.67
N GLU A 101 6.11 21.13 -4.60
CA GLU A 101 5.73 22.55 -4.65
C GLU A 101 4.21 22.72 -4.75
N LYS A 102 3.54 21.90 -5.56
CA LYS A 102 2.08 21.89 -5.64
C LYS A 102 1.45 21.53 -4.29
N ALA A 103 1.90 20.45 -3.65
CA ALA A 103 1.38 20.01 -2.36
C ALA A 103 1.57 21.08 -1.27
N GLN A 104 2.73 21.75 -1.26
CA GLN A 104 3.02 22.89 -0.37
C GLN A 104 2.09 24.08 -0.62
N ASN A 105 1.87 24.44 -1.89
CA ASN A 105 0.97 25.53 -2.25
C ASN A 105 -0.50 25.25 -1.90
N GLU A 106 -0.90 23.98 -1.97
CA GLU A 106 -2.25 23.55 -1.59
C GLU A 106 -2.45 23.52 -0.08
N GLY A 107 -1.39 23.20 0.67
CA GLY A 107 -1.37 23.13 2.12
C GLY A 107 -2.03 21.87 2.68
N ARG A 108 -1.68 21.56 3.93
CA ARG A 108 -2.08 20.33 4.63
C ARG A 108 -3.58 20.04 4.62
N GLU A 109 -4.42 21.01 4.95
CA GLU A 109 -5.86 20.81 5.08
C GLU A 109 -6.51 20.41 3.75
N LYS A 110 -6.14 21.11 2.67
CA LYS A 110 -6.65 20.82 1.34
C LYS A 110 -6.19 19.44 0.88
N LEU A 111 -4.90 19.11 1.07
CA LEU A 111 -4.35 17.82 0.68
C LEU A 111 -5.03 16.66 1.44
N ARG A 112 -5.31 16.84 2.74
CA ARG A 112 -6.10 15.88 3.54
C ARG A 112 -7.51 15.69 2.97
N ALA A 113 -8.19 16.78 2.64
CA ALA A 113 -9.54 16.72 2.07
C ALA A 113 -9.56 16.00 0.71
N GLU A 114 -8.57 16.25 -0.14
CA GLU A 114 -8.42 15.58 -1.43
C GLU A 114 -8.08 14.09 -1.29
N ALA A 115 -7.17 13.73 -0.37
CA ALA A 115 -6.86 12.35 -0.04
C ALA A 115 -8.10 11.59 0.45
N ARG A 116 -8.85 12.16 1.40
CA ARG A 116 -10.11 11.57 1.89
C ARG A 116 -11.13 11.38 0.77
N LYS A 117 -11.26 12.37 -0.12
CA LYS A 117 -12.16 12.31 -1.29
C LYS A 117 -11.78 11.18 -2.23
N GLU A 118 -10.51 11.05 -2.58
CA GLU A 118 -10.02 9.98 -3.46
C GLU A 118 -10.17 8.59 -2.81
N LEU A 119 -9.87 8.45 -1.51
CA LEU A 119 -10.13 7.22 -0.76
C LEU A 119 -11.63 6.86 -0.79
N LYS A 120 -12.52 7.81 -0.46
CA LYS A 120 -13.97 7.58 -0.47
C LYS A 120 -14.47 7.18 -1.86
N LYS A 121 -13.94 7.79 -2.91
CA LYS A 121 -14.27 7.49 -4.31
C LYS A 121 -13.81 6.09 -4.74
N ARG A 122 -12.60 5.69 -4.32
CA ARG A 122 -11.95 4.46 -4.83
C ARG A 122 -12.27 3.22 -4.03
N ILE A 123 -12.32 3.36 -2.71
CA ILE A 123 -12.46 2.22 -1.78
C ILE A 123 -13.59 2.44 -0.79
N GLY A 124 -14.26 3.60 -0.77
CA GLY A 124 -15.29 3.91 0.22
C GLY A 124 -16.53 3.02 0.12
N LYS A 125 -17.09 2.84 -1.08
CA LYS A 125 -18.22 1.93 -1.32
C LYS A 125 -17.75 0.62 -1.92
N TYR A 126 -18.45 -0.46 -1.60
CA TYR A 126 -18.34 -1.72 -2.34
C TYR A 126 -19.03 -1.60 -3.70
N ASN A 127 -18.34 -2.01 -4.76
CA ASN A 127 -18.79 -2.04 -6.14
C ASN A 127 -17.99 -3.09 -6.94
N ASP A 128 -18.63 -4.22 -7.26
CA ASP A 128 -18.04 -5.33 -8.01
C ASP A 128 -17.35 -4.96 -9.35
N PHE A 129 -17.76 -3.87 -10.01
CA PHE A 129 -17.18 -3.47 -11.30
C PHE A 129 -15.85 -2.74 -11.17
N ILE A 130 -15.63 -2.07 -10.04
CA ILE A 130 -14.47 -1.21 -9.79
C ILE A 130 -13.53 -1.87 -8.76
N ASP A 131 -14.09 -2.67 -7.86
CA ASP A 131 -13.36 -3.33 -6.79
C ASP A 131 -12.47 -4.44 -7.33
N GLY A 132 -11.16 -4.20 -7.22
CA GLY A 132 -10.11 -5.01 -7.86
C GLY A 132 -9.26 -4.20 -8.83
N ARG A 133 -9.72 -3.02 -9.27
CA ARG A 133 -8.89 -2.05 -9.99
C ARG A 133 -8.00 -1.32 -8.99
N GLN A 134 -6.70 -1.40 -9.23
CA GLN A 134 -5.72 -0.69 -8.44
C GLN A 134 -5.70 0.78 -8.86
N THR A 135 -5.37 1.65 -7.91
CA THR A 135 -5.00 3.03 -8.23
C THR A 135 -3.83 3.03 -9.22
N PRO A 136 -3.81 3.91 -10.23
CA PRO A 136 -2.68 4.01 -11.15
C PRO A 136 -1.34 4.04 -10.41
N LYS A 137 -0.36 3.29 -10.90
CA LYS A 137 0.98 3.18 -10.32
C LYS A 137 1.93 4.26 -10.84
N ASP A 138 1.47 5.11 -11.75
CA ASP A 138 2.26 6.21 -12.27
C ASP A 138 2.49 7.26 -11.17
N ALA A 139 3.69 7.87 -11.20
CA ALA A 139 4.08 8.90 -10.24
C ALA A 139 3.47 10.27 -10.56
N GLY A 140 2.34 10.33 -11.27
CA GLY A 140 1.69 11.57 -11.69
C GLY A 140 0.82 12.24 -10.63
N ASN A 141 0.53 11.54 -9.52
CA ASN A 141 -0.24 12.09 -8.40
C ASN A 141 0.26 11.55 -7.05
N ILE A 142 0.61 12.45 -6.13
CA ILE A 142 1.14 12.10 -4.81
C ILE A 142 0.17 11.27 -3.97
N ILE A 143 -1.14 11.48 -4.13
CA ILE A 143 -2.18 10.70 -3.44
C ILE A 143 -2.13 9.24 -3.91
N ASN A 144 -1.95 9.00 -5.22
CA ASN A 144 -1.83 7.64 -5.75
C ASN A 144 -0.61 6.92 -5.14
N LEU A 145 0.52 7.62 -5.04
CA LEU A 145 1.75 7.11 -4.45
C LEU A 145 1.55 6.75 -2.97
N ALA A 146 0.94 7.66 -2.21
CA ALA A 146 0.63 7.45 -0.81
C ALA A 146 -0.32 6.26 -0.60
N GLN A 147 -1.35 6.12 -1.44
CA GLN A 147 -2.27 5.00 -1.34
C GLN A 147 -1.58 3.65 -1.56
N HIS A 148 -0.63 3.58 -2.50
CA HIS A 148 0.16 2.36 -2.68
C HIS A 148 1.14 2.13 -1.54
N ALA A 149 1.83 3.14 -1.05
CA ALA A 149 2.74 2.99 0.10
C ALA A 149 2.01 2.47 1.35
N THR A 150 0.77 2.92 1.57
CA THR A 150 -0.01 2.67 2.78
C THR A 150 -1.01 1.52 2.68
N ALA A 151 -0.97 0.72 1.59
CA ALA A 151 -1.93 -0.35 1.32
C ALA A 151 -3.41 0.08 1.28
N THR A 152 -3.68 1.36 0.97
CA THR A 152 -5.03 1.91 0.79
C THR A 152 -5.40 2.08 -0.70
N CYS A 153 -4.64 1.47 -1.61
CA CYS A 153 -4.80 1.60 -3.06
C CYS A 153 -5.94 0.78 -3.67
N CYS A 154 -6.41 -0.27 -2.98
CA CYS A 154 -7.57 -1.08 -3.34
C CYS A 154 -8.08 -1.87 -2.14
N ARG A 155 -9.31 -2.40 -2.24
CA ARG A 155 -9.98 -3.13 -1.15
C ARG A 155 -9.33 -4.48 -0.81
N GLN A 156 -8.66 -5.13 -1.79
CA GLN A 156 -7.87 -6.33 -1.51
C GLN A 156 -6.67 -6.05 -0.60
N CYS A 157 -6.08 -4.85 -0.68
CA CYS A 157 -5.00 -4.46 0.21
C CYS A 157 -5.54 -4.15 1.61
N LEU A 158 -6.71 -3.49 1.70
CA LEU A 158 -7.38 -3.26 2.98
C LEU A 158 -7.78 -4.56 3.69
N GLU A 159 -8.32 -5.53 2.96
CA GLU A 159 -8.67 -6.83 3.51
C GLU A 159 -7.43 -7.53 4.06
N ALA A 160 -6.35 -7.55 3.29
CA ALA A 160 -5.16 -8.28 3.66
C ALA A 160 -4.36 -7.62 4.81
N TRP A 161 -4.29 -6.30 4.84
CA TRP A 161 -3.48 -5.58 5.84
C TRP A 161 -4.27 -5.13 7.06
N PHE A 162 -5.54 -4.77 6.90
CA PHE A 162 -6.32 -4.11 7.94
C PHE A 162 -7.57 -4.91 8.34
N ASN A 163 -7.72 -6.12 7.80
CA ASN A 163 -8.88 -7.00 8.01
C ASN A 163 -10.23 -6.28 7.77
N ILE A 164 -10.24 -5.35 6.80
CA ILE A 164 -11.45 -4.64 6.37
C ILE A 164 -12.02 -5.39 5.16
N PRO A 165 -13.19 -6.08 5.29
CA PRO A 165 -13.70 -6.95 4.25
C PRO A 165 -13.92 -6.23 2.92
N MET A 166 -13.51 -6.89 1.82
CA MET A 166 -13.61 -6.28 0.50
C MET A 166 -15.06 -6.09 0.04
N GLU A 167 -16.04 -6.76 0.63
CA GLU A 167 -17.46 -6.65 0.28
C GLU A 167 -18.24 -5.61 1.11
N GLN A 168 -17.57 -4.84 1.99
CA GLN A 168 -18.25 -3.94 2.94
C GLN A 168 -17.89 -2.45 2.78
N GLN A 169 -18.88 -1.57 2.73
CA GLN A 169 -18.64 -0.13 2.75
C GLN A 169 -17.76 0.26 3.96
N LEU A 170 -16.76 1.12 3.73
CA LEU A 170 -15.93 1.64 4.81
C LEU A 170 -16.79 2.48 5.77
N THR A 171 -16.59 2.26 7.06
CA THR A 171 -17.10 3.18 8.08
C THR A 171 -16.35 4.51 8.01
N GLU A 172 -16.92 5.58 8.54
CA GLU A 172 -16.24 6.88 8.56
C GLU A 172 -14.94 6.82 9.41
N LEU A 173 -14.87 5.94 10.43
CA LEU A 173 -13.65 5.67 11.21
C LEU A 173 -12.59 4.94 10.39
N GLN A 174 -12.96 3.92 9.60
CA GLN A 174 -12.02 3.23 8.71
C GLN A 174 -11.50 4.16 7.61
N LEU A 175 -12.36 5.02 7.07
CA LEU A 175 -11.96 6.05 6.10
C LEU A 175 -11.01 7.07 6.72
N GLU A 176 -11.25 7.47 7.98
CA GLU A 176 -10.35 8.36 8.73
C GLU A 176 -8.99 7.71 8.96
N PHE A 177 -8.95 6.46 9.44
CA PHE A 177 -7.73 5.68 9.60
C PHE A 177 -6.91 5.59 8.30
N CYS A 178 -7.55 5.28 7.17
CA CYS A 178 -6.88 5.25 5.86
C CYS A 178 -6.36 6.64 5.45
N THR A 179 -7.13 7.70 5.75
CA THR A 179 -6.74 9.09 5.47
C THR A 179 -5.52 9.47 6.30
N ASP A 180 -5.46 9.08 7.58
CA ASP A 180 -4.34 9.35 8.46
C ASP A 180 -3.05 8.65 8.01
N LEU A 181 -3.14 7.39 7.59
CA LEU A 181 -1.98 6.71 7.00
C LEU A 181 -1.44 7.44 5.76
N VAL A 182 -2.33 7.92 4.88
CA VAL A 182 -1.95 8.72 3.71
C VAL A 182 -1.32 10.04 4.12
N MET A 183 -1.82 10.71 5.16
CA MET A 183 -1.22 11.94 5.68
C MET A 183 0.18 11.71 6.25
N LEU A 184 0.42 10.59 6.94
CA LEU A 184 1.76 10.24 7.44
C LEU A 184 2.77 10.07 6.31
N TYR A 185 2.34 9.54 5.16
CA TYR A 185 3.19 9.50 3.97
C TYR A 185 3.52 10.92 3.48
N PHE A 186 2.55 11.83 3.47
CA PHE A 186 2.82 13.23 3.09
C PHE A 186 3.74 13.93 4.09
N ASP A 187 3.59 13.69 5.39
CA ASP A 187 4.50 14.19 6.43
C ASP A 187 5.96 13.82 6.18
N GLU A 188 6.20 12.62 5.63
CA GLU A 188 7.53 12.16 5.26
C GLU A 188 8.01 12.76 3.91
N LYS A 189 7.11 12.89 2.93
CA LYS A 189 7.49 13.20 1.53
C LYS A 189 7.42 14.65 1.14
N VAL A 190 6.61 15.44 1.83
CA VAL A 190 6.42 16.86 1.56
C VAL A 190 6.91 17.61 2.79
N PRO A 191 8.12 18.18 2.77
CA PRO A 191 8.61 18.94 3.91
C PRO A 191 7.83 20.26 4.04
N ASN A 192 7.42 20.61 5.25
CA ASN A 192 6.89 21.94 5.62
C ASN A 192 5.64 22.41 4.83
N PHE A 193 4.59 21.57 4.69
CA PHE A 193 3.30 21.94 4.07
C PHE A 193 2.13 22.00 5.07
#